data_AF-M0ZXX0-F1
#
_entry.id   AF-M0ZXX0-F1
#
_cell.length_a   1.000
_cell.length_b   1.000
_cell.length_c   1.000
_cell.angle_alpha   90.00
_cell.angle_beta   90.00
_cell.angle_gamma   90.00
#
_symmetry.space_group_name_H-M   'P 1'
#
loop_
_entity.id
_entity.type
_entity.pdbx_description
1 polymer ?
#
loop_
_entity_poly.entity_id
_entity_poly.type
_entity_poly.pdbx_seq_one_letter_code
_entity_poly.pdbx_strand_id
1 'polypeptide(L)'
;MLSEHDCKKLCKFIDCQKLSQEACNHAAQNDRLPVQMTVQVLYFEQLRLKNALCGSCGDTQKMSSGVTSAAMSPRDTYASLRRENRELKLEISRMRVRLSDLEKEQVFMKQGMIDKTGQGKTFLTSLSRGIGRFGIFGGPSHGKRRKSEGKTARSRRYSVS
;
A
#
# COMPACT_ATOMS: atom_id res chain seq x y z
N MET A 1 10.37 41.60 37.81
CA MET A 1 9.42 40.46 37.77
C MET A 1 8.02 41.04 37.63
N LEU A 2 7.22 40.60 36.66
CA LEU A 2 5.81 40.99 36.60
C LEU A 2 5.04 40.31 37.73
N SER A 3 4.07 41.00 38.34
CA SER A 3 3.12 40.39 39.27
C SER A 3 2.24 39.36 38.53
N GLU A 4 1.81 38.31 39.22
CA GLU A 4 0.90 37.29 38.67
C GLU A 4 -0.38 37.92 38.10
N HIS A 5 -0.88 38.95 38.77
CA HIS A 5 -2.05 39.70 38.33
C HIS A 5 -1.83 40.45 37.01
N ASP A 6 -0.66 41.07 36.83
CA ASP A 6 -0.32 41.79 35.61
C ASP A 6 -0.04 40.82 34.46
N CYS A 7 0.58 39.67 34.75
CA CYS A 7 0.74 38.58 33.80
C CYS A 7 -0.62 38.07 33.31
N LYS A 8 -1.57 37.85 34.23
CA LYS A 8 -2.94 37.44 33.89
C LYS A 8 -3.66 38.47 33.03
N LYS A 9 -3.52 39.77 33.34
CA LYS A 9 -4.09 40.85 32.52
C LYS A 9 -3.52 40.86 31.11
N LEU A 10 -2.20 40.77 30.96
CA LEU A 10 -1.55 40.74 29.66
C LEU A 10 -1.95 39.51 28.83
N CYS A 11 -2.04 38.34 29.49
CA CYS A 11 -2.46 37.10 28.83
C CYS A 11 -3.86 37.21 28.20
N LYS A 12 -4.79 37.98 28.78
CA LYS A 12 -6.15 38.14 28.20
C LYS A 12 -6.18 38.75 26.80
N PHE A 13 -5.12 39.44 26.38
CA PHE A 13 -5.04 40.02 25.04
C PHE A 13 -4.48 39.04 24.00
N ILE A 14 -4.02 37.86 24.41
CA ILE A 14 -3.50 36.84 23.51
C ILE A 14 -4.68 36.06 22.92
N ASP A 15 -4.81 36.11 21.60
CA ASP A 15 -5.77 35.31 20.84
C ASP A 15 -5.16 33.96 20.45
N CYS A 16 -5.43 32.92 21.25
CA CYS A 16 -4.90 31.57 21.04
C CYS A 16 -5.35 30.93 19.72
N GLN A 17 -6.43 31.41 19.09
CA GLN A 17 -6.90 30.89 17.81
C GLN A 17 -6.01 31.35 16.64
N LYS A 18 -5.36 32.51 16.79
CA LYS A 18 -4.48 33.11 15.76
C LYS A 18 -3.02 32.72 15.91
N LEU A 19 -2.67 31.99 16.98
CA LEU A 19 -1.31 31.50 17.17
C LEU A 19 -0.97 30.42 16.13
N SER A 20 0.24 30.50 15.59
CA SER A 20 0.80 29.43 14.77
C SER A 20 0.97 28.15 15.61
N GLN A 21 1.07 26.99 14.95
CA GLN A 21 1.31 25.71 15.64
C GLN A 21 2.57 25.77 16.52
N GLU A 22 3.65 26.36 16.02
CA GLU A 22 4.90 26.51 16.76
C GLU A 22 4.76 27.41 17.99
N ALA A 23 4.01 28.52 17.86
CA ALA A 23 3.72 29.41 18.98
C ALA A 23 2.83 28.75 20.04
N CYS A 24 1.83 27.95 19.64
CA CYS A 24 1.03 27.13 20.56
C CYS A 24 1.91 26.15 21.33
N ASN A 25 2.80 25.43 20.62
CA ASN A 25 3.68 24.44 21.24
C ASN A 25 4.62 25.10 22.26
N HIS A 26 5.19 26.26 21.91
CA HIS A 26 6.05 27.01 22.80
C HIS A 26 5.28 27.56 24.01
N ALA A 27 4.05 28.05 23.82
CA ALA A 27 3.20 28.50 24.92
C ALA A 27 2.77 27.33 25.84
N ALA A 28 2.50 26.15 25.30
CA ALA A 28 2.12 24.97 26.09
C ALA A 28 3.24 24.50 27.03
N GLN A 29 4.50 24.73 26.68
CA GLN A 29 5.68 24.38 27.48
C GLN A 29 6.17 25.53 28.38
N ASN A 30 5.46 26.66 28.41
CA ASN A 30 5.88 27.83 29.18
C ASN A 30 5.27 27.82 30.59
N ASP A 31 6.05 27.36 31.57
CA ASP A 31 5.66 27.30 33.00
C ASP A 31 5.36 28.68 33.63
N ARG A 32 5.75 29.77 32.98
CA ARG A 32 5.48 31.14 33.47
C ARG A 32 4.11 31.66 33.05
N LEU A 33 3.39 30.95 32.17
CA LEU A 33 2.04 31.32 31.80
C LEU A 33 1.06 30.92 32.90
N PRO A 34 0.01 31.74 33.15
CA PRO A 34 -1.07 31.34 34.04
C PRO A 34 -1.72 30.06 33.53
N VAL A 35 -2.08 29.14 34.44
CA VAL A 35 -2.71 27.84 34.10
C VAL A 35 -3.91 27.99 33.16
N GLN A 36 -4.71 29.04 33.33
CA GLN A 36 -5.86 29.33 32.47
C GLN A 36 -5.47 29.55 31.00
N MET A 37 -4.33 30.21 30.76
CA MET A 37 -3.82 30.45 29.41
C MET A 37 -3.30 29.15 28.79
N THR A 38 -2.56 28.34 29.55
CA THR A 38 -2.07 27.04 29.07
C THR A 38 -3.22 26.11 28.65
N VAL A 39 -4.30 26.06 29.45
CA VAL A 39 -5.51 25.29 29.10
C VAL A 39 -6.16 25.80 27.81
N GLN A 40 -6.24 27.12 27.63
CA GLN A 40 -6.77 27.70 26.39
C GLN A 40 -5.93 27.32 25.17
N VAL A 41 -4.60 27.46 25.25
CA VAL A 41 -3.67 27.08 24.17
C VAL A 41 -3.84 25.61 23.79
N LEU A 42 -3.86 24.70 24.77
CA LEU A 42 -4.04 23.27 24.54
C LEU A 42 -5.42 22.96 23.93
N TYR A 43 -6.48 23.63 24.37
CA TYR A 43 -7.82 23.44 23.82
C TYR A 43 -7.89 23.81 22.33
N PHE A 44 -7.30 24.93 21.93
CA PHE A 44 -7.30 25.34 20.52
C PHE A 44 -6.44 24.43 19.64
N GLU A 45 -5.34 23.89 20.18
CA GLU A 45 -4.57 22.87 19.50
C GLU A 45 -5.40 21.59 19.27
N GLN A 46 -6.11 21.12 20.29
CA GLN A 46 -7.01 19.97 20.16
C GLN A 46 -8.15 20.22 19.18
N LEU A 47 -8.71 21.43 19.17
CA LEU A 47 -9.73 21.82 18.19
C LEU A 47 -9.19 21.78 16.76
N ARG A 48 -7.97 22.30 16.54
CA ARG A 48 -7.29 22.25 15.24
C ARG A 48 -7.04 20.81 14.77
N LEU A 49 -6.56 19.95 15.66
CA LEU A 49 -6.35 18.52 15.37
C LEU A 49 -7.66 17.80 15.04
N LYS A 50 -8.72 18.06 15.81
CA LYS A 50 -10.05 17.51 15.54
C LYS A 50 -10.58 17.93 14.17
N ASN A 51 -10.40 19.20 13.78
CA ASN A 51 -10.83 19.70 12.48
C ASN A 51 -10.00 19.11 11.32
N ALA A 52 -8.70 18.89 11.53
CA ALA A 52 -7.83 18.23 10.55
C ALA A 52 -8.22 16.75 10.36
N LEU A 53 -8.53 16.04 11.45
CA LEU A 53 -8.94 14.64 11.41
C LEU A 53 -10.36 14.45 10.87
N CYS A 54 -11.27 15.36 11.20
CA CYS A 54 -12.65 15.34 10.73
C CYS A 54 -12.80 15.82 9.27
N GLY A 55 -11.73 16.36 8.66
CA GLY A 55 -11.74 16.88 7.30
C GLY A 55 -12.70 18.06 7.16
N SER A 56 -12.20 19.28 7.37
CA SER A 56 -12.81 20.56 6.93
C SER A 56 -14.35 20.54 6.77
N CYS A 57 -15.08 20.53 7.88
CA CYS A 57 -16.48 20.97 7.86
C CYS A 57 -16.49 22.50 7.81
N GLY A 58 -16.07 23.05 6.67
CA GLY A 58 -16.20 24.44 6.30
C GLY A 58 -17.35 24.57 5.31
N ASP A 59 -18.51 24.91 5.85
CA ASP A 59 -19.69 25.47 5.20
C ASP A 59 -20.43 24.67 4.11
N THR A 60 -21.75 24.64 4.23
CA THR A 60 -22.72 24.07 3.26
C THR A 60 -22.58 22.56 2.95
N GLN A 61 -23.37 21.73 3.63
CA GLN A 61 -24.53 21.08 3.00
C GLN A 61 -25.17 20.07 3.94
N LYS A 62 -26.44 20.36 4.22
CA LYS A 62 -27.46 19.45 4.70
C LYS A 62 -27.61 18.33 3.68
N MET A 63 -26.85 17.25 3.81
CA MET A 63 -27.09 16.00 3.10
C MET A 63 -27.26 14.88 4.11
N SER A 64 -28.52 14.49 4.23
CA SER A 64 -28.97 13.20 4.72
C SER A 64 -28.17 12.09 4.05
N SER A 65 -27.22 11.50 4.77
CA SER A 65 -26.90 10.08 4.69
C SER A 65 -26.13 9.69 5.94
N GLY A 66 -26.64 8.70 6.67
CA GLY A 66 -26.18 8.35 7.99
C GLY A 66 -24.70 7.97 8.01
N VAL A 67 -23.92 8.78 8.72
CA VAL A 67 -22.82 8.44 9.64
C VAL A 67 -22.24 9.79 9.99
N THR A 68 -22.76 10.38 11.07
CA THR A 68 -22.12 11.54 11.67
C THR A 68 -20.73 11.11 12.11
N SER A 69 -19.71 11.53 11.38
CA SER A 69 -18.31 11.54 11.83
C SER A 69 -18.15 12.55 12.97
N ALA A 70 -18.89 12.35 14.05
CA ALA A 70 -18.46 12.81 15.36
C ALA A 70 -17.23 11.96 15.68
N ALA A 71 -16.12 12.63 16.02
CA ALA A 71 -14.82 12.01 16.33
C ALA A 71 -15.03 10.63 16.99
N MET A 72 -14.79 9.56 16.23
CA MET A 72 -15.04 8.21 16.71
C MET A 72 -14.16 8.01 17.93
N SER A 73 -14.77 7.64 19.06
CA SER A 73 -13.98 7.24 20.22
C SER A 73 -13.06 6.10 19.80
N PRO A 74 -11.85 5.97 20.36
CA PRO A 74 -10.98 4.82 20.09
C PRO A 74 -11.71 3.47 20.18
N ARG A 75 -12.71 3.36 21.05
CA ARG A 75 -13.60 2.20 21.20
C ARG A 75 -14.47 1.94 19.97
N ASP A 76 -15.03 2.97 19.37
CA ASP A 76 -15.92 2.86 18.21
C ASP A 76 -15.13 2.55 16.94
N THR A 77 -13.94 3.12 16.80
CA THR A 77 -12.98 2.78 15.74
C THR A 77 -12.63 1.29 15.80
N TYR A 78 -12.32 0.77 16.99
CA TYR A 78 -12.04 -0.66 17.20
C TYR A 78 -13.25 -1.54 16.89
N ALA A 79 -14.45 -1.14 17.30
CA ALA A 79 -15.68 -1.85 16.98
C ALA A 79 -15.93 -1.89 15.46
N SER A 80 -15.65 -0.80 14.74
CA SER A 80 -15.78 -0.74 13.29
C SER A 80 -14.78 -1.67 12.58
N LEU A 81 -13.49 -1.58 12.93
CA LEU A 81 -12.44 -2.46 12.42
C LEU A 81 -12.78 -3.95 12.63
N ARG A 82 -13.35 -4.29 13.80
CA ARG A 82 -13.74 -5.68 14.08
C ARG A 82 -14.90 -6.15 13.21
N ARG A 83 -15.85 -5.27 12.84
CA ARG A 83 -16.92 -5.59 11.88
C ARG A 83 -16.36 -5.81 10.48
N GLU A 84 -15.52 -4.90 10.01
CA GLU A 84 -14.86 -5.02 8.70
C GLU A 84 -14.03 -6.30 8.60
N ASN A 85 -13.28 -6.64 9.65
CA ASN A 85 -12.53 -7.90 9.68
C ASN A 85 -13.42 -9.14 9.55
N ARG A 86 -14.63 -9.11 10.11
CA ARG A 86 -15.61 -10.21 9.94
C ARG A 86 -16.14 -10.26 8.52
N GLU A 87 -16.45 -9.12 7.93
CA GLU A 87 -16.92 -9.02 6.56
C GLU A 87 -15.86 -9.50 5.56
N LEU A 88 -14.62 -9.06 5.70
CA LEU A 88 -13.50 -9.53 4.87
C LEU A 88 -13.30 -11.05 4.98
N LYS A 89 -13.45 -11.64 6.18
CA LYS A 89 -13.40 -13.10 6.36
C LYS A 89 -14.54 -13.82 5.63
N LEU A 90 -15.75 -13.25 5.64
CA LEU A 90 -16.87 -13.80 4.88
C LEU A 90 -16.62 -13.70 3.38
N GLU A 91 -16.08 -12.59 2.90
CA GLU A 91 -15.74 -12.41 1.49
C GLU A 91 -14.66 -13.40 1.05
N ILE A 92 -13.59 -13.58 1.84
CA ILE A 92 -12.56 -14.59 1.57
C ILE A 92 -13.17 -16.00 1.49
N SER A 93 -14.10 -16.32 2.38
CA SER A 93 -14.78 -17.62 2.38
C SER A 93 -15.62 -17.81 1.12
N ARG A 94 -16.35 -16.76 0.71
CA ARG A 94 -17.13 -16.73 -0.54
C ARG A 94 -16.23 -16.86 -1.77
N MET A 95 -15.13 -16.13 -1.81
CA MET A 95 -14.14 -16.20 -2.89
C MET A 95 -13.53 -17.60 -2.99
N ARG A 96 -13.23 -18.25 -1.86
CA ARG A 96 -12.69 -19.62 -1.84
C ARG A 96 -13.66 -20.64 -2.42
N VAL A 97 -14.96 -20.53 -2.11
CA VAL A 97 -15.99 -21.41 -2.70
C VAL A 97 -16.05 -21.21 -4.20
N ARG A 98 -16.15 -19.96 -4.67
CA ARG A 98 -16.19 -19.65 -6.11
C ARG A 98 -14.95 -20.14 -6.84
N LEU A 99 -13.76 -20.00 -6.24
CA LEU A 99 -12.52 -20.53 -6.81
C LEU A 99 -12.57 -22.06 -6.89
N SER A 100 -13.02 -22.75 -5.85
CA SER A 100 -13.13 -24.22 -5.87
C SER A 100 -14.08 -24.72 -6.95
N ASP A 101 -15.20 -24.03 -7.18
CA ASP A 101 -16.16 -24.41 -8.23
C ASP A 101 -15.57 -24.18 -9.63
N LEU A 102 -14.89 -23.05 -9.84
CA LEU A 102 -14.18 -22.78 -11.10
C LEU A 102 -13.04 -23.78 -11.36
N GLU A 103 -12.31 -24.20 -10.32
CA GLU A 103 -11.27 -25.24 -10.43
C GLU A 103 -11.87 -26.59 -10.85
N LYS A 104 -13.02 -26.98 -10.29
CA LYS A 104 -13.74 -28.20 -10.72
C LYS A 104 -14.18 -28.09 -12.17
N GLU A 105 -14.80 -26.99 -12.56
CA GLU A 105 -15.23 -26.75 -13.96
C GLU A 105 -14.04 -26.83 -14.93
N GLN A 106 -12.89 -26.29 -14.57
CA GLN A 106 -11.67 -26.40 -15.37
C GLN A 106 -11.23 -27.85 -15.56
N VAL A 107 -11.28 -28.67 -14.49
CA VAL A 107 -10.95 -30.10 -14.55
C VAL A 107 -11.95 -30.85 -15.45
N PHE A 108 -13.25 -30.62 -15.28
CA PHE A 108 -14.29 -31.22 -16.12
C PHE A 108 -14.12 -30.84 -17.60
N MET A 109 -13.83 -29.56 -17.89
CA MET A 109 -13.61 -29.08 -19.25
C MET A 109 -12.39 -29.75 -19.89
N LYS A 110 -11.27 -29.86 -19.17
CA LYS A 110 -10.05 -30.55 -19.66
C LYS A 110 -10.31 -32.03 -19.94
N GLN A 111 -11.01 -32.73 -19.04
CA GLN A 111 -11.35 -34.15 -19.23
C GLN A 111 -12.27 -34.33 -20.45
N GLY A 112 -13.31 -33.50 -20.57
CA GLY A 112 -14.20 -33.51 -21.72
C GLY A 112 -13.51 -33.22 -23.05
N MET A 113 -12.43 -32.42 -23.06
CA MET A 113 -11.60 -32.24 -24.26
C MET A 113 -10.80 -33.50 -24.59
N ILE A 114 -10.20 -34.16 -23.61
CA ILE A 114 -9.43 -35.40 -23.81
C ILE A 114 -10.33 -36.52 -24.35
N ASP A 115 -11.52 -36.70 -23.77
CA ASP A 115 -12.45 -37.76 -24.17
C ASP A 115 -13.06 -37.51 -25.56
N LYS A 116 -13.31 -36.24 -25.92
CA LYS A 116 -13.79 -35.85 -27.26
C LYS A 116 -12.69 -35.92 -28.32
N THR A 117 -11.43 -35.64 -27.97
CA THR A 117 -10.28 -35.86 -28.86
C THR A 117 -9.98 -37.36 -29.05
N GLY A 118 -10.42 -38.22 -28.13
CA GLY A 118 -10.31 -39.68 -28.23
C GLY A 118 -11.25 -40.34 -29.25
N GLN A 119 -12.35 -39.69 -29.64
CA GLN A 119 -13.31 -40.25 -30.62
C GLN A 119 -13.28 -39.59 -32.00
N GLY A 120 -12.45 -38.56 -32.21
CA GLY A 120 -12.33 -37.84 -33.46
C GLY A 120 -10.90 -37.78 -33.97
N LYS A 121 -10.46 -38.83 -34.68
CA LYS A 121 -9.43 -38.77 -35.74
C LYS A 121 -8.19 -37.92 -35.41
N THR A 122 -7.29 -38.46 -34.60
CA THR A 122 -5.90 -37.99 -34.46
C THR A 122 -5.12 -38.24 -35.76
N PHE A 123 -5.00 -37.24 -36.64
CA PHE A 123 -4.17 -37.34 -37.86
C PHE A 123 -2.91 -36.45 -37.89
N LEU A 124 -2.64 -35.61 -36.87
CA LEU A 124 -1.47 -34.72 -36.89
C LEU A 124 -0.64 -34.75 -35.61
N THR A 125 -0.43 -35.94 -35.03
CA THR A 125 0.62 -36.17 -34.02
C THR A 125 1.76 -36.97 -34.64
N SER A 126 2.39 -36.41 -35.67
CA SER A 126 3.61 -36.96 -36.25
C SER A 126 4.68 -35.89 -36.23
N LEU A 127 5.30 -35.70 -35.05
CA LEU A 127 6.62 -35.10 -34.95
C LEU A 127 7.59 -36.25 -34.67
N SER A 128 8.33 -36.59 -35.71
CA SER A 128 9.27 -37.70 -35.80
C SER A 128 10.36 -37.62 -34.74
N ARG A 129 10.40 -38.61 -33.83
CA ARG A 129 11.62 -38.98 -33.11
C ARG A 129 12.52 -39.72 -34.10
N GLY A 130 13.40 -39.00 -34.80
CA GLY A 130 14.23 -39.63 -35.83
C GLY A 130 15.36 -38.77 -36.37
N ILE A 131 16.34 -38.41 -35.52
CA ILE A 131 17.71 -38.11 -35.96
C ILE A 131 18.63 -39.02 -35.14
N GLY A 132 18.78 -40.23 -35.66
CA GLY A 132 19.74 -41.22 -35.20
C GLY A 132 20.23 -41.96 -36.42
N ARG A 133 21.48 -41.69 -36.79
CA ARG A 133 22.35 -42.58 -37.59
C ARG A 133 22.21 -42.52 -39.13
N PHE A 134 22.97 -41.62 -39.74
CA PHE A 134 23.77 -41.95 -40.93
C PHE A 134 25.17 -41.41 -40.74
N GLY A 135 26.16 -42.30 -40.82
CA GLY A 135 27.57 -41.95 -40.85
C GLY A 135 28.19 -42.46 -42.15
N ILE A 136 29.31 -41.81 -42.49
CA ILE A 136 30.44 -42.32 -43.29
C ILE A 136 30.21 -42.31 -44.81
N PHE A 137 30.81 -41.34 -45.52
CA PHE A 137 31.77 -41.53 -46.64
C PHE A 137 32.20 -40.17 -47.27
N GLY A 138 33.52 -39.90 -47.30
CA GLY A 138 34.21 -39.06 -48.30
C GLY A 138 34.22 -37.52 -48.15
N GLY A 139 35.37 -36.93 -47.82
CA GLY A 139 35.66 -35.48 -48.03
C GLY A 139 36.07 -35.19 -49.49
N PRO A 140 36.78 -34.08 -49.83
CA PRO A 140 37.00 -32.80 -49.13
C PRO A 140 36.55 -31.58 -49.99
N SER A 141 36.57 -30.35 -49.46
CA SER A 141 37.15 -29.14 -50.11
C SER A 141 36.63 -27.81 -49.55
N HIS A 142 37.61 -26.96 -49.22
CA HIS A 142 37.64 -25.49 -49.28
C HIS A 142 36.80 -24.62 -48.33
N GLY A 143 37.49 -23.78 -47.55
CA GLY A 143 36.95 -22.45 -47.20
C GLY A 143 37.38 -21.79 -45.90
N LYS A 144 38.63 -21.29 -45.84
CA LYS A 144 39.08 -20.12 -45.05
C LYS A 144 38.87 -20.07 -43.51
N ARG A 145 40.00 -20.33 -42.83
CA ARG A 145 40.61 -19.51 -41.76
C ARG A 145 39.88 -18.19 -41.42
N ARG A 146 39.63 -17.95 -40.14
CA ARG A 146 40.27 -16.85 -39.38
C ARG A 146 40.17 -17.04 -37.86
N LYS A 147 41.23 -16.55 -37.21
CA LYS A 147 41.72 -16.74 -35.85
C LYS A 147 41.48 -15.45 -35.05
N SER A 148 40.98 -15.55 -33.81
CA SER A 148 41.64 -14.98 -32.61
C SER A 148 40.80 -15.19 -31.35
N GLU A 149 41.32 -16.00 -30.43
CA GLU A 149 40.92 -16.10 -29.03
C GLU A 149 41.23 -14.81 -28.26
N GLY A 150 40.30 -14.47 -27.36
CA GLY A 150 40.56 -14.45 -25.91
C GLY A 150 41.51 -13.40 -25.35
N LYS A 151 40.93 -12.43 -24.63
CA LYS A 151 41.22 -12.09 -23.22
C LYS A 151 40.67 -10.71 -22.87
N THR A 152 39.89 -10.60 -21.80
CA THR A 152 39.98 -9.46 -20.89
C THR A 152 39.45 -9.86 -19.51
N ALA A 153 40.39 -9.93 -18.56
CA ALA A 153 40.14 -10.14 -17.15
C ALA A 153 39.71 -8.82 -16.47
N ARG A 154 38.82 -8.97 -15.49
CA ARG A 154 38.39 -7.96 -14.51
C ARG A 154 39.59 -7.28 -13.85
N SER A 155 39.61 -5.95 -13.86
CA SER A 155 40.24 -5.14 -12.82
C SER A 155 39.55 -3.79 -12.77
N ARG A 156 38.83 -3.51 -11.67
CA ARG A 156 38.20 -2.21 -11.41
C ARG A 156 38.65 -1.80 -10.01
N ARG A 157 39.74 -1.04 -9.94
CA ARG A 157 40.12 -0.24 -8.77
C ARG A 157 39.60 1.17 -9.00
N TYR A 158 38.95 1.76 -8.00
CA TYR A 158 39.04 3.20 -7.78
C TYR A 158 39.12 3.44 -6.28
N SER A 159 40.19 4.11 -5.87
CA SER A 159 40.31 4.84 -4.62
C SER A 159 40.56 6.28 -5.06
N VAL A 160 39.85 7.23 -4.45
CA VAL A 160 40.14 8.66 -4.56
C VAL A 160 40.15 9.22 -3.14
N SER A 161 41.24 9.92 -2.86
CA SER A 161 41.47 10.76 -1.68
C SER A 161 40.63 12.03 -1.73
#